data_AF-A0A960I3S5-F1
#
_entry.id   AF-A0A960I3S5-F1
#
_cell.length_a   1.000
_cell.length_b   1.000
_cell.length_c   1.000
_cell.angle_alpha   90.00
_cell.angle_beta   90.00
_cell.angle_gamma   90.00
#
_symmetry.space_group_name_H-M   'P 1'
#
loop_
_entity.id
_entity.type
_entity.pdbx_description
1 polymer ?
#
loop_
_entity_poly.entity_id
_entity_poly.type
_entity_poly.pdbx_seq_one_letter_code
_entity_poly.pdbx_strand_id
1 'polypeptide(L)'
;LTIADYDEDAGTVTVVVQALGRSTAEMRDHYEEGDEFADFVGPLGMPTEIEPVTPAGSRHVVLVGGGLGVAPVFPQLRAFKQAGWRTTAIVGFRSADLQFWTDRLAEWADDLIVCTDDGSFGRPGLVTEALADVVAGDEPPDLAVAIGPMVMMRACSEVTRPAGVHTMVSLNTIMVDGTGMCGSCRVTVDGVTRFACTEGPDFDAHHVDFDELLTRQRRFRTEEQSAAADYAHRCEVEQQLFVEGRRTYKKLREIEPTRVPMAVRDPAARSRTFDEVSLGYTLSEALREAERCLQCSRPTCISGCPVEIDIPRFIRHLLVKDVDGALGVIREASILPSVCGRVCPQETQCESQCVISKRMEPVAIGRLERFVGDHGHVEPEKVAASIGKRVAIVGSGPAGLACAADLARAGVDVTVFEALHVAGGVLRYGIPSFRLPREIIDREVDGLLALGVKIETDKVVGRTFTVQDLMERRGFDAVFLGVGAGAPSFLGIPGENAGRVVS
;
A
#
# COMPACT_ATOMS: atom_id res chain seq x y z
N LEU A 1 7.60 -0.30 -17.43
CA LEU A 1 7.04 1.07 -17.52
C LEU A 1 8.07 1.92 -18.23
N THR A 2 7.67 2.72 -19.22
CA THR A 2 8.58 3.60 -19.97
C THR A 2 7.85 4.82 -20.50
N ILE A 3 8.52 5.97 -20.54
CA ILE A 3 8.02 7.15 -21.24
C ILE A 3 8.01 6.84 -22.72
N ALA A 4 6.93 7.26 -23.38
CA ALA A 4 6.60 6.87 -24.73
C ALA A 4 6.28 8.11 -25.58
N ASP A 5 5.64 9.13 -25.02
CA ASP A 5 5.44 10.41 -25.70
C ASP A 5 5.27 11.53 -24.68
N TYR A 6 5.28 12.78 -25.14
CA TYR A 6 4.98 13.95 -24.34
C TYR A 6 4.42 15.07 -25.24
N ASP A 7 3.61 15.93 -24.63
CA ASP A 7 3.09 17.15 -25.24
C ASP A 7 3.33 18.31 -24.26
N GLU A 8 4.22 19.22 -24.63
CA GLU A 8 4.61 20.35 -23.78
C GLU A 8 3.49 21.39 -23.65
N ASP A 9 2.71 21.62 -24.71
CA ASP A 9 1.63 22.60 -24.72
C ASP A 9 0.45 22.12 -23.87
N ALA A 10 0.14 20.83 -23.94
CA ALA A 10 -0.87 20.19 -23.11
C ALA A 10 -0.37 19.84 -21.70
N GLY A 11 0.95 19.86 -21.47
CA GLY A 11 1.58 19.46 -20.22
C GLY A 11 1.39 17.98 -19.88
N THR A 12 1.38 17.10 -20.88
CA THR A 12 1.09 15.66 -20.70
C THR A 12 2.29 14.77 -21.02
N VAL A 13 2.35 13.62 -20.37
CA VAL A 13 3.32 12.55 -20.66
C VAL A 13 2.54 11.26 -20.92
N THR A 14 2.88 10.56 -22.00
CA THR A 14 2.35 9.24 -22.31
C THR A 14 3.35 8.19 -21.84
N VAL A 15 2.86 7.20 -21.09
CA VAL A 15 3.67 6.12 -20.51
C VAL A 15 3.10 4.78 -20.96
N VAL A 16 3.97 3.86 -21.37
CA VAL A 16 3.58 2.48 -21.68
C VAL A 16 3.97 1.56 -20.52
N VAL A 17 2.99 0.81 -20.01
CA VAL A 17 3.16 -0.10 -18.88
C VAL A 17 2.90 -1.53 -19.35
N GLN A 18 3.83 -2.44 -19.04
CA GLN A 18 3.62 -3.88 -19.18
C GLN A 18 3.56 -4.48 -17.79
N ALA A 19 2.50 -5.23 -17.50
CA ALA A 19 2.32 -5.94 -16.25
C ALA A 19 3.27 -7.16 -16.18
N LEU A 20 4.44 -6.96 -15.57
CA LEU A 20 5.47 -8.00 -15.39
C LEU A 20 5.74 -8.33 -13.92
N GLY A 21 5.70 -7.32 -13.05
CA GLY A 21 5.87 -7.47 -11.61
C GLY A 21 4.65 -6.99 -10.84
N ARG A 22 4.70 -7.14 -9.51
CA ARG A 22 3.62 -6.75 -8.59
C ARG A 22 3.09 -5.35 -8.87
N SER A 23 3.93 -4.31 -8.83
CA SER A 23 3.48 -2.92 -8.95
C SER A 23 2.84 -2.61 -10.31
N THR A 24 3.39 -3.16 -11.40
CA THR A 24 2.80 -2.97 -12.74
C THR A 24 1.51 -3.75 -12.95
N ALA A 25 1.33 -4.87 -12.22
CA ALA A 25 0.07 -5.60 -12.21
C ALA A 25 -0.98 -4.84 -11.40
N GLU A 26 -0.62 -4.30 -10.23
CA GLU A 26 -1.47 -3.42 -9.42
C GLU A 26 -1.92 -2.19 -10.23
N MET A 27 -1.02 -1.54 -10.98
CA MET A 27 -1.38 -0.44 -11.89
C MET A 27 -2.42 -0.87 -12.94
N ARG A 28 -2.24 -2.04 -13.57
CA ARG A 28 -3.20 -2.55 -14.57
C ARG A 28 -4.57 -2.86 -13.94
N ASP A 29 -4.58 -3.40 -12.73
CA ASP A 29 -5.77 -3.95 -12.10
C ASP A 29 -6.59 -2.90 -11.33
N HIS A 30 -5.96 -1.81 -10.88
CA HIS A 30 -6.58 -0.85 -9.97
C HIS A 30 -6.59 0.60 -10.44
N TYR A 31 -5.82 0.98 -11.48
CA TYR A 31 -5.80 2.35 -11.96
C TYR A 31 -6.73 2.52 -13.17
N GLU A 32 -7.59 3.52 -13.09
CA GLU A 32 -8.51 3.96 -14.13
C GLU A 32 -8.27 5.43 -14.51
N GLU A 33 -8.96 5.91 -15.54
CA GLU A 33 -8.91 7.32 -15.94
C GLU A 33 -9.44 8.22 -14.80
N GLY A 34 -8.63 9.19 -14.39
CA GLY A 34 -8.96 10.11 -13.30
C GLY A 34 -8.25 9.78 -11.98
N ASP A 35 -7.60 8.62 -11.87
CA ASP A 35 -6.76 8.31 -10.72
C ASP A 35 -5.47 9.12 -10.69
N GLU A 36 -4.94 9.29 -9.48
CA GLU A 36 -3.76 10.11 -9.21
C GLU A 36 -2.62 9.26 -8.66
N PHE A 37 -1.39 9.56 -9.08
CA PHE A 37 -0.18 9.08 -8.43
C PHE A 37 0.27 10.11 -7.39
N ALA A 38 0.73 9.64 -6.22
CA ALA A 38 1.28 10.54 -5.20
C ALA A 38 2.47 11.35 -5.72
N ASP A 39 3.38 10.69 -6.46
CA ASP A 39 4.55 11.29 -7.06
C ASP A 39 4.86 10.64 -8.41
N PHE A 40 5.33 11.43 -9.38
CA PHE A 40 5.82 10.95 -10.67
C PHE A 40 7.16 11.61 -11.00
N VAL A 41 8.23 10.82 -10.95
CA VAL A 41 9.60 11.30 -11.16
C VAL A 41 10.29 10.42 -12.21
N GLY A 42 10.77 11.05 -13.28
CA GLY A 42 11.66 10.44 -14.26
C GLY A 42 13.12 10.47 -13.81
N PRO A 43 14.04 9.82 -14.56
CA PRO A 43 15.47 9.97 -14.30
C PRO A 43 15.88 11.44 -14.41
N LEU A 44 16.71 11.92 -13.47
CA LEU A 44 17.21 13.30 -13.41
C LEU A 44 18.49 13.50 -14.24
N GLY A 45 18.72 12.60 -15.19
CA GLY A 45 19.93 12.53 -15.99
C GLY A 45 19.99 13.54 -17.13
N MET A 46 20.99 13.36 -17.98
CA MET A 46 21.16 14.19 -19.17
C MET A 46 20.14 13.81 -20.25
N PRO A 47 19.63 14.78 -21.03
CA PRO A 47 18.82 14.49 -22.20
C PRO A 47 19.68 13.78 -23.27
N THR A 48 19.03 12.95 -24.10
CA THR A 48 19.68 12.35 -25.27
C THR A 48 20.25 13.44 -26.17
N GLU A 49 21.54 13.36 -26.49
CA GLU A 49 22.20 14.32 -27.37
C GLU A 49 21.80 14.06 -28.82
N ILE A 50 21.14 15.05 -29.42
CA ILE A 50 20.81 15.07 -30.85
C ILE A 50 21.63 16.21 -31.45
N GLU A 51 22.87 15.92 -31.84
CA GLU A 51 23.76 16.95 -32.34
C GLU A 51 23.19 17.63 -33.61
N PRO A 52 23.16 18.98 -33.68
CA PRO A 52 22.89 19.69 -34.91
C PRO A 52 24.11 19.64 -35.83
N VAL A 53 23.91 19.03 -36.99
CA VAL A 53 24.65 19.22 -38.26
C VAL A 53 26.07 19.82 -38.17
N THR A 54 27.10 18.96 -38.18
CA THR A 54 28.44 19.31 -38.71
C THR A 54 28.97 18.21 -39.66
N PRO A 55 29.84 18.54 -40.66
CA PRO A 55 29.55 18.20 -42.06
C PRO A 55 30.38 17.06 -42.70
N ALA A 56 30.40 15.85 -42.14
CA ALA A 56 31.18 14.75 -42.74
C ALA A 56 30.52 13.35 -42.83
N GLY A 57 29.29 13.15 -42.33
CA GLY A 57 28.59 11.84 -42.31
C GLY A 57 27.42 11.70 -43.30
N SER A 58 26.88 10.47 -43.43
CA SER A 58 25.72 10.12 -44.28
C SER A 58 24.38 10.68 -43.77
N ARG A 59 24.37 11.26 -42.56
CA ARG A 59 23.21 11.76 -41.81
C ARG A 59 22.13 10.71 -41.62
N HIS A 60 22.54 9.49 -41.32
CA HIS A 60 21.63 8.36 -41.17
C HIS A 60 21.70 7.78 -39.75
N VAL A 61 20.55 7.76 -39.09
CA VAL A 61 20.37 7.11 -37.79
C VAL A 61 19.46 5.90 -37.91
N VAL A 62 19.87 4.79 -37.30
CA VAL A 62 19.04 3.60 -37.12
C VAL A 62 18.64 3.45 -35.66
N LEU A 63 17.33 3.48 -35.38
CA LEU A 63 16.78 3.30 -34.03
C LEU A 63 16.17 1.90 -33.91
N VAL A 64 16.71 1.10 -32.99
CA VAL A 64 16.35 -0.30 -32.77
C VAL A 64 15.60 -0.45 -31.46
N GLY A 65 14.32 -0.81 -31.53
CA GLY A 65 13.44 -1.00 -30.37
C GLY A 65 13.05 -2.47 -30.16
N GLY A 66 13.22 -2.99 -28.94
CA GLY A 66 12.81 -4.35 -28.58
C GLY A 66 11.71 -4.41 -27.53
N GLY A 67 10.55 -4.97 -27.88
CA GLY A 67 9.40 -5.09 -26.98
C GLY A 67 8.96 -3.74 -26.44
N LEU A 68 8.95 -3.57 -25.10
CA LEU A 68 8.67 -2.27 -24.47
C LEU A 68 9.66 -1.17 -24.86
N GLY A 69 10.88 -1.51 -25.30
CA GLY A 69 11.87 -0.53 -25.76
C GLY A 69 11.46 0.24 -27.01
N VAL A 70 10.39 -0.18 -27.69
CA VAL A 70 9.80 0.54 -28.82
C VAL A 70 9.18 1.88 -28.42
N ALA A 71 8.60 1.97 -27.22
CA ALA A 71 8.00 3.20 -26.71
C ALA A 71 9.00 4.38 -26.61
N PRO A 72 10.17 4.24 -25.95
CA PRO A 72 11.16 5.33 -25.87
C PRO A 72 11.91 5.58 -27.20
N VAL A 73 11.82 4.68 -28.18
CA VAL A 73 12.36 4.93 -29.54
C VAL A 73 11.56 6.01 -30.26
N PHE A 74 10.24 6.06 -30.09
CA PHE A 74 9.37 7.02 -30.79
C PHE A 74 9.75 8.50 -30.58
N PRO A 75 9.92 9.02 -29.35
CA PRO A 75 10.27 10.43 -29.16
C PRO A 75 11.66 10.77 -29.71
N GLN A 76 12.61 9.82 -29.65
CA GLN A 76 13.93 10.00 -30.25
C GLN A 76 13.86 10.02 -31.79
N LEU A 77 13.11 9.09 -32.38
CA LEU A 77 12.86 9.04 -33.83
C LEU A 77 12.30 10.38 -34.33
N ARG A 78 11.26 10.89 -33.66
CA ARG A 78 10.65 12.19 -33.96
C ARG A 78 11.68 13.32 -33.91
N ALA A 79 12.50 13.37 -32.86
CA ALA A 79 13.48 14.43 -32.68
C ALA A 79 14.62 14.37 -33.72
N PHE A 80 15.14 13.19 -34.05
CA PHE A 80 16.11 13.02 -35.15
C PHE A 80 15.53 13.41 -36.51
N LYS A 81 14.27 13.02 -36.78
CA LYS A 81 13.57 13.39 -38.01
C LYS A 81 13.41 14.91 -38.14
N GLN A 82 13.01 15.58 -37.06
CA GLN A 82 12.89 17.04 -37.01
C GLN A 82 14.25 17.75 -37.16
N ALA A 83 15.34 17.14 -36.67
CA ALA A 83 16.70 17.61 -36.88
C ALA A 83 17.25 17.35 -38.31
N GLY A 84 16.45 16.72 -39.19
CA GLY A 84 16.77 16.50 -40.60
C GLY A 84 17.69 15.30 -40.87
N TRP A 85 17.72 14.33 -39.96
CA TRP A 85 18.38 13.04 -40.20
C TRP A 85 17.50 12.14 -41.07
N ARG A 86 18.13 11.30 -41.90
CA ARG A 86 17.47 10.11 -42.45
C ARG A 86 17.28 9.12 -41.31
N THR A 87 16.08 8.59 -41.19
CA THR A 87 15.69 7.76 -40.03
C THR A 87 15.25 6.37 -40.46
N THR A 88 15.90 5.34 -39.92
CA THR A 88 15.44 3.95 -40.04
C THR A 88 15.02 3.45 -38.67
N ALA A 89 13.78 3.02 -38.52
CA ALA A 89 13.29 2.38 -37.31
C ALA A 89 13.24 0.86 -37.50
N ILE A 90 13.88 0.10 -36.61
CA ILE A 90 13.82 -1.35 -36.57
C ILE A 90 13.17 -1.75 -35.25
N VAL A 91 11.98 -2.35 -35.29
CA VAL A 91 11.24 -2.71 -34.07
C VAL A 91 10.93 -4.19 -34.01
N GLY A 92 11.14 -4.80 -32.85
CA GLY A 92 11.03 -6.23 -32.62
C GLY A 92 10.02 -6.60 -31.55
N PHE A 93 9.20 -7.60 -31.84
CA PHE A 93 8.24 -8.17 -30.90
C PHE A 93 8.33 -9.70 -30.90
N ARG A 94 7.89 -10.36 -29.83
CA ARG A 94 7.86 -11.84 -29.82
C ARG A 94 6.85 -12.40 -30.83
N SER A 95 5.74 -11.68 -31.00
CA SER A 95 4.58 -12.08 -31.81
C SER A 95 3.74 -10.86 -32.19
N ALA A 96 2.86 -11.01 -33.16
CA ALA A 96 2.08 -9.91 -33.73
C ALA A 96 1.09 -9.25 -32.74
N ASP A 97 0.57 -10.01 -31.78
CA ASP A 97 -0.37 -9.53 -30.74
C ASP A 97 0.28 -8.58 -29.73
N LEU A 98 1.62 -8.56 -29.65
CA LEU A 98 2.36 -7.67 -28.76
C LEU A 98 2.79 -6.36 -29.45
N GLN A 99 2.48 -6.20 -30.74
CA GLN A 99 2.82 -4.99 -31.47
C GLN A 99 2.04 -3.79 -30.94
N PHE A 100 2.74 -2.66 -30.83
CA PHE A 100 2.12 -1.38 -30.57
C PHE A 100 2.92 -0.29 -31.28
N TRP A 101 2.23 0.80 -31.64
CA TRP A 101 2.80 2.04 -32.17
C TRP A 101 3.59 1.94 -33.48
N THR A 102 3.51 0.82 -34.19
CA THR A 102 4.06 0.67 -35.55
C THR A 102 3.54 1.76 -36.49
N ASP A 103 2.24 2.09 -36.42
CA ASP A 103 1.62 3.15 -37.23
C ASP A 103 2.22 4.54 -36.93
N ARG A 104 2.48 4.84 -35.65
CA ARG A 104 3.10 6.10 -35.22
C ARG A 104 4.54 6.19 -35.68
N LEU A 105 5.30 5.10 -35.57
CA LEU A 105 6.68 5.05 -36.06
C LEU A 105 6.75 5.22 -37.57
N ALA A 106 5.81 4.63 -38.32
CA ALA A 106 5.73 4.73 -39.78
C ALA A 106 5.49 6.17 -40.26
N GLU A 107 4.84 7.01 -39.46
CA GLU A 107 4.63 8.43 -39.77
C GLU A 107 5.93 9.24 -39.75
N TRP A 108 6.88 8.87 -38.88
CA TRP A 108 8.11 9.63 -38.66
C TRP A 108 9.37 9.00 -39.26
N ALA A 109 9.41 7.67 -39.42
CA ALA A 109 10.53 6.96 -40.02
C ALA A 109 10.52 7.07 -41.55
N ASP A 110 11.69 7.23 -42.16
CA ASP A 110 11.85 7.08 -43.62
C ASP A 110 11.73 5.61 -44.03
N ASP A 111 12.33 4.73 -43.23
CA ASP A 111 12.32 3.29 -43.41
C ASP A 111 11.89 2.63 -42.09
N LEU A 112 10.79 1.86 -42.10
CA LEU A 112 10.34 1.08 -40.94
C LEU A 112 10.47 -0.42 -41.22
N ILE A 113 11.22 -1.11 -40.38
CA ILE A 113 11.38 -2.57 -40.40
C ILE A 113 10.78 -3.13 -39.12
N VAL A 114 9.67 -3.87 -39.26
CA VAL A 114 9.04 -4.59 -38.15
C VAL A 114 9.49 -6.05 -38.20
N CYS A 115 10.03 -6.55 -37.10
CA CYS A 115 10.43 -7.94 -36.94
C CYS A 115 9.57 -8.65 -35.89
N THR A 116 9.23 -9.92 -36.14
CA THR A 116 8.70 -10.79 -35.09
C THR A 116 9.50 -12.09 -34.96
N ASP A 117 9.78 -12.47 -33.70
CA ASP A 117 10.59 -13.66 -33.39
C ASP A 117 9.95 -14.94 -33.95
N ASP A 118 8.62 -15.03 -33.92
CA ASP A 118 7.82 -16.16 -34.41
C ASP A 118 7.45 -16.08 -35.91
N GLY A 119 7.81 -14.99 -36.60
CA GLY A 119 7.44 -14.74 -37.99
C GLY A 119 5.96 -14.48 -38.26
N SER A 120 5.15 -14.23 -37.22
CA SER A 120 3.72 -13.91 -37.35
C SER A 120 3.43 -12.61 -38.11
N PHE A 121 4.38 -11.66 -38.20
CA PHE A 121 4.20 -10.42 -38.98
C PHE A 121 5.54 -9.78 -39.36
N GLY A 122 5.55 -9.05 -40.48
CA GLY A 122 6.75 -8.34 -40.93
C GLY A 122 7.88 -9.30 -41.29
N ARG A 123 9.10 -8.94 -40.93
CA ARG A 123 10.29 -9.76 -41.14
C ARG A 123 10.40 -10.84 -40.04
N PRO A 124 10.50 -12.13 -40.39
CA PRO A 124 10.77 -13.16 -39.40
C PRO A 124 12.19 -13.02 -38.84
N GLY A 125 12.35 -13.21 -37.54
CA GLY A 125 13.66 -13.24 -36.87
C GLY A 125 13.95 -12.01 -36.02
N LEU A 126 15.21 -11.87 -35.63
CA LEU A 126 15.64 -10.88 -34.65
C LEU A 126 15.93 -9.52 -35.29
N VAL A 127 15.69 -8.44 -34.54
CA VAL A 127 16.04 -7.06 -34.96
C VAL A 127 17.53 -6.88 -35.28
N THR A 128 18.40 -7.71 -34.69
CA THR A 128 19.85 -7.68 -34.93
C THR A 128 20.22 -8.14 -36.33
N GLU A 129 19.42 -9.01 -36.94
CA GLU A 129 19.61 -9.44 -38.33
C GLU A 129 19.20 -8.33 -39.30
N ALA A 130 18.08 -7.64 -39.01
CA ALA A 130 17.68 -6.46 -39.76
C ALA A 130 18.71 -5.33 -39.63
N LEU A 131 19.26 -5.12 -38.43
CA LEU A 131 20.34 -4.15 -38.22
C LEU A 131 21.59 -4.51 -39.02
N ALA A 132 21.97 -5.79 -39.07
CA ALA A 132 23.13 -6.24 -39.84
C ALA A 132 22.98 -5.93 -41.33
N ASP A 133 21.78 -6.09 -41.90
CA ASP A 133 21.51 -5.75 -43.31
C ASP A 133 21.61 -4.25 -43.57
N VAL A 134 21.11 -3.41 -42.65
CA VAL A 134 21.21 -1.94 -42.76
C VAL A 134 22.68 -1.50 -42.67
N VAL A 135 23.45 -2.08 -41.77
CA VAL A 135 24.89 -1.79 -41.60
C VAL A 135 25.73 -2.29 -42.77
N ALA A 136 25.33 -3.38 -43.42
CA ALA A 136 26.01 -3.95 -44.58
C ALA A 136 25.62 -3.28 -45.92
N GLY A 137 24.67 -2.34 -45.90
CA GLY A 137 24.23 -1.60 -47.09
C GLY A 137 25.30 -0.69 -47.68
N ASP A 138 25.00 -0.14 -48.87
CA ASP A 138 25.91 0.76 -49.59
C ASP A 138 26.20 2.07 -48.82
N GLU A 139 25.26 2.49 -47.97
CA GLU A 139 25.36 3.67 -47.10
C GLU A 139 25.08 3.24 -45.64
N PRO A 140 26.12 2.86 -44.87
CA PRO A 140 25.93 2.52 -43.46
C PRO A 140 25.51 3.75 -42.62
N PRO A 141 24.79 3.53 -41.51
CA PRO A 141 24.37 4.61 -40.62
C PRO A 141 25.57 5.22 -39.89
N ASP A 142 25.49 6.52 -39.58
CA ASP A 142 26.47 7.17 -38.71
C ASP A 142 26.24 6.82 -37.23
N LEU A 143 24.97 6.57 -36.87
CA LEU A 143 24.53 6.32 -35.51
C LEU A 143 23.52 5.16 -35.45
N ALA A 144 23.75 4.23 -34.54
CA ALA A 144 22.75 3.26 -34.12
C ALA A 144 22.32 3.52 -32.68
N VAL A 145 21.02 3.61 -32.42
CA VAL A 145 20.46 3.71 -31.06
C VAL A 145 19.70 2.42 -30.77
N ALA A 146 20.08 1.68 -29.73
CA ALA A 146 19.41 0.44 -29.36
C ALA A 146 18.74 0.56 -27.99
N ILE A 147 17.45 0.27 -27.91
CA ILE A 147 16.64 0.35 -26.69
C ILE A 147 15.78 -0.90 -26.56
N GLY A 148 16.01 -1.68 -25.49
CA GLY A 148 15.25 -2.91 -25.27
C GLY A 148 15.92 -3.83 -24.25
N PRO A 149 15.73 -5.16 -24.36
CA PRO A 149 16.40 -6.11 -23.49
C PRO A 149 17.93 -5.97 -23.55
N MET A 150 18.62 -6.11 -22.42
CA MET A 150 20.09 -6.01 -22.33
C MET A 150 20.82 -6.93 -23.33
N VAL A 151 20.27 -8.12 -23.58
CA VAL A 151 20.82 -9.07 -24.56
C VAL A 151 20.71 -8.58 -26.00
N MET A 152 19.63 -7.88 -26.33
CA MET A 152 19.42 -7.27 -27.64
C MET A 152 20.39 -6.10 -27.83
N MET A 153 20.48 -5.21 -26.83
CA MET A 153 21.39 -4.07 -26.87
C MET A 153 22.85 -4.51 -27.02
N ARG A 154 23.28 -5.57 -26.31
CA ARG A 154 24.60 -6.20 -26.49
C ARG A 154 24.80 -6.71 -27.92
N ALA A 155 23.80 -7.40 -28.48
CA ALA A 155 23.91 -7.92 -29.82
C ALA A 155 23.96 -6.81 -30.88
N CYS A 156 23.21 -5.72 -30.72
CA CYS A 156 23.30 -4.53 -31.57
C CYS A 156 24.70 -3.90 -31.52
N SER A 157 25.33 -3.82 -30.35
CA SER A 157 26.72 -3.38 -30.19
C SER A 157 27.68 -4.25 -31.01
N GLU A 158 27.55 -5.57 -30.92
CA GLU A 158 28.45 -6.48 -31.65
C GLU A 158 28.22 -6.52 -33.16
N VAL A 159 26.99 -6.27 -33.62
CA VAL A 159 26.68 -6.13 -35.05
C VAL A 159 27.31 -4.87 -35.65
N THR A 160 27.32 -3.77 -34.89
CA THR A 160 27.80 -2.45 -35.37
C THR A 160 29.30 -2.26 -35.25
N ARG A 161 29.94 -2.93 -34.27
CA ARG A 161 31.36 -2.79 -33.96
C ARG A 161 32.31 -3.02 -35.16
N PRO A 162 32.14 -4.05 -36.01
CA PRO A 162 33.05 -4.28 -37.15
C PRO A 162 32.98 -3.18 -38.22
N ALA A 163 31.81 -2.53 -38.36
CA ALA A 163 31.59 -1.46 -39.31
C ALA A 163 32.00 -0.07 -38.76
N GLY A 164 32.39 0.01 -37.48
CA GLY A 164 32.76 1.28 -36.84
C GLY A 164 31.60 2.25 -36.67
N VAL A 165 30.35 1.78 -36.76
CA VAL A 165 29.15 2.59 -36.52
C VAL A 165 29.10 2.95 -35.04
N HIS A 166 28.96 4.24 -34.72
CA HIS A 166 28.78 4.67 -33.34
C HIS A 166 27.44 4.16 -32.82
N THR A 167 27.44 3.47 -31.68
CA THR A 167 26.25 2.81 -31.16
C THR A 167 25.95 3.27 -29.74
N MET A 168 24.80 3.89 -29.55
CA MET A 168 24.28 4.24 -28.24
C MET A 168 23.28 3.19 -27.76
N VAL A 169 23.26 2.95 -26.45
CA VAL A 169 22.25 2.11 -25.79
C VAL A 169 21.59 2.88 -24.67
N SER A 170 20.25 2.86 -24.64
CA SER A 170 19.46 3.39 -23.52
C SER A 170 19.25 2.28 -22.50
N LEU A 171 20.10 2.25 -21.47
CA LEU A 171 20.16 1.16 -20.50
C LEU A 171 18.95 1.14 -19.55
N ASN A 172 18.33 -0.03 -19.40
CA ASN A 172 17.31 -0.32 -18.39
C ASN A 172 17.95 -0.92 -17.12
N THR A 173 18.88 -0.18 -16.51
CA THR A 173 19.50 -0.60 -15.23
C THR A 173 18.46 -0.64 -14.10
N ILE A 174 18.74 -1.42 -13.04
CA ILE A 174 17.87 -1.43 -11.86
C ILE A 174 17.91 -0.06 -11.18
N MET A 175 16.75 0.59 -11.04
CA MET A 175 16.61 1.87 -10.34
C MET A 175 15.74 1.68 -9.08
N VAL A 176 16.23 2.14 -7.92
CA VAL A 176 15.51 2.05 -6.63
C VAL A 176 15.03 3.43 -6.15
N ASP A 177 15.86 4.47 -6.31
CA ASP A 177 15.59 5.81 -5.77
C ASP A 177 15.58 6.94 -6.81
N GLY A 178 16.01 6.68 -8.06
CA GLY A 178 16.10 7.67 -9.14
C GLY A 178 17.06 8.85 -8.91
N THR A 179 17.68 8.94 -7.73
CA THR A 179 18.48 10.09 -7.26
C THR A 179 19.97 9.78 -7.16
N GLY A 180 20.36 8.52 -7.37
CA GLY A 180 21.76 8.07 -7.37
C GLY A 180 22.32 7.72 -5.99
N MET A 181 21.58 7.94 -4.90
CA MET A 181 22.05 7.66 -3.54
C MET A 181 22.25 6.16 -3.26
N CYS A 182 21.41 5.30 -3.85
CA CYS A 182 21.44 3.85 -3.62
C CYS A 182 22.52 3.12 -4.45
N GLY A 183 22.98 3.72 -5.55
CA GLY A 183 23.93 3.11 -6.50
C GLY A 183 23.43 1.85 -7.21
N SER A 184 22.12 1.57 -7.20
CA SER A 184 21.56 0.42 -7.91
C SER A 184 21.67 0.56 -9.43
N CYS A 185 21.52 1.78 -9.94
CA CYS A 185 21.55 2.11 -11.37
C CYS A 185 22.98 2.14 -11.96
N ARG A 186 24.00 1.79 -11.16
CA ARG A 186 25.40 1.87 -11.59
C ARG A 186 25.70 0.92 -12.75
N VAL A 187 26.57 1.38 -13.64
CA VAL A 187 27.10 0.67 -14.80
C VAL A 187 28.58 1.01 -14.96
N THR A 188 29.41 0.04 -15.33
CA THR A 188 30.79 0.34 -15.75
C THR A 188 30.81 0.66 -17.25
N VAL A 189 31.31 1.85 -17.58
CA VAL A 189 31.52 2.31 -18.96
C VAL A 189 32.95 2.79 -19.08
N ASP A 190 33.71 2.21 -20.00
CA ASP A 190 35.13 2.51 -20.21
C ASP A 190 35.98 2.38 -18.93
N GLY A 191 35.69 1.35 -18.13
CA GLY A 191 36.37 1.10 -16.84
C GLY A 191 36.00 2.09 -15.72
N VAL A 192 35.10 3.04 -15.96
CA VAL A 192 34.62 4.01 -14.97
C VAL A 192 33.19 3.66 -14.55
N THR A 193 32.93 3.70 -13.25
CA THR A 193 31.56 3.56 -12.73
C THR A 193 30.76 4.83 -13.02
N ARG A 194 29.65 4.65 -13.71
CA ARG A 194 28.65 5.64 -14.13
C ARG A 194 27.29 5.31 -13.52
N PHE A 195 26.35 6.25 -13.54
CA PHE A 195 25.04 6.11 -12.89
C PHE A 195 23.91 6.51 -13.85
N ALA A 196 23.18 5.52 -14.37
CA ALA A 196 22.13 5.76 -15.37
C ALA A 196 21.01 6.69 -14.88
N CYS A 197 20.74 6.71 -13.58
CA CYS A 197 19.67 7.50 -12.99
C CYS A 197 19.98 8.99 -12.83
N THR A 198 21.26 9.38 -12.76
CA THR A 198 21.71 10.78 -12.58
C THR A 198 22.54 11.32 -13.74
N GLU A 199 23.18 10.44 -14.50
CA GLU A 199 23.98 10.83 -15.68
C GLU A 199 23.18 10.66 -16.98
N GLY A 200 22.06 9.93 -16.94
CA GLY A 200 21.24 9.59 -18.11
C GLY A 200 21.38 8.12 -18.49
N PRO A 201 20.35 7.51 -19.11
CA PRO A 201 20.38 6.09 -19.45
C PRO A 201 21.22 5.78 -20.69
N ASP A 202 21.61 6.80 -21.47
CA ASP A 202 22.26 6.66 -22.78
C ASP A 202 23.78 6.59 -22.62
N PHE A 203 24.38 5.50 -23.09
CA PHE A 203 25.83 5.30 -23.08
C PHE A 203 26.32 4.70 -24.39
N ASP A 204 27.60 4.94 -24.73
CA ASP A 204 28.24 4.25 -25.84
C ASP A 204 28.33 2.74 -25.56
N ALA A 205 27.61 1.98 -26.37
CA ALA A 205 27.46 0.54 -26.23
C ALA A 205 28.80 -0.20 -26.35
N HIS A 206 29.75 0.34 -27.11
CA HIS A 206 31.03 -0.32 -27.33
C HIS A 206 31.91 -0.34 -26.07
N HIS A 207 31.62 0.56 -25.12
CA HIS A 207 32.34 0.74 -23.86
C HIS A 207 31.58 0.22 -22.63
N VAL A 208 30.34 -0.21 -22.77
CA VAL A 208 29.49 -0.72 -21.67
C VAL A 208 29.89 -2.14 -21.27
N ASP A 209 30.07 -2.38 -19.97
CA ASP A 209 30.20 -3.74 -19.42
C ASP A 209 28.82 -4.43 -19.31
N PHE A 210 28.42 -5.10 -20.40
CA PHE A 210 27.18 -5.85 -20.45
C PHE A 210 27.15 -7.06 -19.50
N ASP A 211 28.29 -7.67 -19.20
CA ASP A 211 28.36 -8.86 -18.33
C ASP A 211 28.12 -8.49 -16.86
N GLU A 212 28.64 -7.33 -16.43
CA GLU A 212 28.29 -6.72 -15.13
C GLU A 212 26.77 -6.51 -15.05
N LEU A 213 26.19 -5.83 -16.04
CA LEU A 213 24.78 -5.47 -16.02
C LEU A 213 23.85 -6.68 -16.02
N LEU A 214 24.13 -7.70 -16.84
CA LEU A 214 23.35 -8.94 -16.88
C LEU A 214 23.38 -9.70 -15.54
N THR A 215 24.50 -9.63 -14.82
CA THR A 215 24.62 -10.20 -13.47
C THR A 215 23.82 -9.38 -12.47
N ARG A 216 23.94 -8.05 -12.54
CA ARG A 216 23.25 -7.11 -11.64
C ARG A 216 21.74 -7.16 -11.78
N GLN A 217 21.20 -7.34 -13.00
CA GLN A 217 19.76 -7.44 -13.22
C GLN A 217 19.08 -8.57 -12.44
N ARG A 218 19.83 -9.55 -11.93
CA ARG A 218 19.28 -10.67 -11.15
C ARG A 218 19.16 -10.38 -9.66
N ARG A 219 19.63 -9.22 -9.19
CA ARG A 219 19.79 -8.90 -7.77
C ARG A 219 18.52 -9.03 -6.94
N PHE A 220 17.37 -8.59 -7.49
CA PHE A 220 16.08 -8.56 -6.78
C PHE A 220 15.11 -9.64 -7.25
N ARG A 221 15.59 -10.64 -8.00
CA ARG A 221 14.73 -11.64 -8.62
C ARG A 221 13.89 -12.40 -7.59
N THR A 222 14.48 -12.72 -6.44
CA THR A 222 13.78 -13.49 -5.39
C THR A 222 12.69 -12.64 -4.74
N GLU A 223 12.98 -11.37 -4.45
CA GLU A 223 12.04 -10.41 -3.88
C GLU A 223 10.89 -10.12 -4.86
N GLU A 224 11.19 -9.91 -6.15
CA GLU A 224 10.20 -9.70 -7.20
C GLU A 224 9.28 -10.92 -7.35
N GLN A 225 9.84 -12.12 -7.36
CA GLN A 225 9.07 -13.36 -7.44
C GLN A 225 8.17 -13.54 -6.20
N SER A 226 8.70 -13.29 -5.01
CA SER A 226 7.91 -13.37 -3.77
C SER A 226 6.79 -12.34 -3.74
N ALA A 227 7.06 -11.10 -4.19
CA ALA A 227 6.06 -10.04 -4.23
C ALA A 227 4.97 -10.31 -5.28
N ALA A 228 5.34 -10.86 -6.44
CA ALA A 228 4.39 -11.27 -7.46
C ALA A 228 3.51 -12.44 -7.00
N ALA A 229 4.09 -13.44 -6.33
CA ALA A 229 3.35 -14.55 -5.76
C ALA A 229 2.37 -14.11 -4.65
N ASP A 230 2.82 -13.24 -3.74
CA ASP A 230 1.98 -12.63 -2.70
C ASP A 230 0.81 -11.83 -3.32
N TYR A 231 1.07 -11.07 -4.38
CA TYR A 231 0.01 -10.35 -5.10
C TYR A 231 -0.99 -11.29 -5.77
N ALA A 232 -0.51 -12.29 -6.52
CA ALA A 232 -1.36 -13.27 -7.18
C ALA A 232 -2.24 -14.03 -6.17
N HIS A 233 -1.67 -14.42 -5.03
CA HIS A 233 -2.42 -15.04 -3.94
C HIS A 233 -3.51 -14.12 -3.40
N ARG A 234 -3.23 -12.81 -3.20
CA ARG A 234 -4.26 -11.85 -2.79
C ARG A 234 -5.38 -11.72 -3.82
N CYS A 235 -5.06 -11.59 -5.11
CA CYS A 235 -6.07 -11.51 -6.17
C CYS A 235 -6.94 -12.77 -6.19
N GLU A 236 -6.35 -13.96 -5.97
CA GLU A 236 -7.11 -15.20 -5.86
C GLU A 236 -8.04 -15.19 -4.63
N VAL A 237 -7.54 -14.78 -3.46
CA VAL A 237 -8.34 -14.68 -2.24
C VAL A 237 -9.47 -13.66 -2.41
N GLU A 238 -9.21 -12.52 -3.05
CA GLU A 238 -10.20 -11.50 -3.36
C GLU A 238 -11.31 -12.06 -4.26
N GLN A 239 -10.93 -12.69 -5.36
CA GLN A 239 -11.86 -13.32 -6.29
C GLN A 239 -12.72 -14.37 -5.57
N GLN A 240 -12.13 -15.21 -4.73
CA GLN A 240 -12.86 -16.25 -4.01
C GLN A 240 -13.80 -15.67 -2.94
N LEU A 241 -13.36 -14.70 -2.14
CA LEU A 241 -14.10 -14.23 -0.96
C LEU A 241 -15.07 -13.08 -1.25
N PHE A 242 -14.73 -12.17 -2.16
CA PHE A 242 -15.55 -11.01 -2.50
C PHE A 242 -16.40 -11.24 -3.74
N VAL A 243 -15.81 -11.76 -4.83
CA VAL A 243 -16.53 -11.91 -6.11
C VAL A 243 -17.39 -13.18 -6.12
N GLU A 244 -16.80 -14.33 -5.81
CA GLU A 244 -17.52 -15.61 -5.77
C GLU A 244 -18.32 -15.81 -4.47
N GLY A 245 -18.07 -14.98 -3.45
CA GLY A 245 -18.76 -15.04 -2.17
C GLY A 245 -18.50 -16.32 -1.38
N ARG A 246 -17.38 -17.02 -1.64
CA ARG A 246 -17.02 -18.22 -0.87
C ARG A 246 -16.87 -17.85 0.61
N ARG A 247 -17.33 -18.76 1.46
CA ARG A 247 -17.06 -18.66 2.89
C ARG A 247 -15.71 -19.27 3.19
N THR A 248 -15.41 -20.50 2.79
CA THR A 248 -14.08 -21.11 3.06
C THR A 248 -13.22 -21.16 1.80
N TYR A 249 -12.00 -20.60 1.86
CA TYR A 249 -11.05 -20.56 0.73
C TYR A 249 -9.86 -21.51 0.89
N LYS A 250 -9.64 -22.06 2.10
CA LYS A 250 -8.53 -22.97 2.40
C LYS A 250 -8.89 -24.06 3.40
N LYS A 251 -8.05 -25.10 3.48
CA LYS A 251 -8.27 -26.23 4.39
C LYS A 251 -7.52 -26.04 5.69
N LEU A 252 -8.02 -26.67 6.75
CA LEU A 252 -7.43 -26.60 8.10
C LEU A 252 -5.94 -26.99 8.15
N ARG A 253 -5.50 -27.93 7.30
CA ARG A 253 -4.11 -28.41 7.24
C ARG A 253 -3.12 -27.39 6.65
N GLU A 254 -3.64 -26.34 6.02
CA GLU A 254 -2.85 -25.28 5.37
C GLU A 254 -2.61 -24.10 6.33
N ILE A 255 -3.14 -24.17 7.56
CA ILE A 255 -3.05 -23.12 8.58
C ILE A 255 -1.90 -23.41 9.55
N GLU A 256 -1.17 -22.37 9.93
CA GLU A 256 -0.14 -22.47 10.97
C GLU A 256 -0.76 -22.82 12.34
N PRO A 257 -0.19 -23.79 13.08
CA PRO A 257 -0.77 -24.29 14.32
C PRO A 257 -0.70 -23.31 15.50
N THR A 258 0.25 -22.39 15.46
CA THR A 258 0.49 -21.37 16.49
C THR A 258 0.17 -19.99 15.94
N ARG A 259 -0.32 -19.10 16.81
CA ARG A 259 -0.52 -17.69 16.45
C ARG A 259 0.81 -17.01 16.18
N VAL A 260 0.78 -16.03 15.28
CA VAL A 260 1.92 -15.17 15.00
C VAL A 260 2.31 -14.47 16.30
N PRO A 261 3.56 -14.58 16.76
CA PRO A 261 3.99 -13.92 17.99
C PRO A 261 3.86 -12.40 17.82
N MET A 262 3.37 -11.73 18.86
CA MET A 262 3.36 -10.27 18.91
C MET A 262 4.63 -9.82 19.62
N ALA A 263 5.31 -8.82 19.08
CA ALA A 263 6.47 -8.24 19.74
C ALA A 263 6.08 -7.67 21.11
N VAL A 264 6.90 -7.96 22.12
CA VAL A 264 6.73 -7.47 23.49
C VAL A 264 8.01 -6.83 23.97
N ARG A 265 7.89 -5.80 24.81
CA ARG A 265 9.04 -5.18 25.45
C ARG A 265 9.78 -6.17 26.35
N ASP A 266 11.10 -6.03 26.41
CA ASP A 266 11.98 -6.81 27.28
C ASP A 266 11.50 -6.76 28.75
N PRO A 267 11.47 -7.90 29.47
CA PRO A 267 11.01 -7.94 30.86
C PRO A 267 11.75 -7.00 31.82
N ALA A 268 13.07 -6.86 31.69
CA ALA A 268 13.85 -6.00 32.57
C ALA A 268 13.57 -4.52 32.27
N ALA A 269 13.45 -4.16 30.98
CA ALA A 269 13.07 -2.82 30.57
C ALA A 269 11.64 -2.44 31.01
N ARG A 270 10.64 -3.28 30.70
CA ARG A 270 9.22 -2.98 30.97
C ARG A 270 8.86 -2.93 32.46
N SER A 271 9.69 -3.53 33.32
CA SER A 271 9.50 -3.46 34.78
C SER A 271 9.75 -2.07 35.38
N ARG A 272 10.33 -1.15 34.60
CA ARG A 272 10.76 0.19 35.04
C ARG A 272 10.02 1.33 34.36
N THR A 273 9.03 1.03 33.53
CA THR A 273 8.31 2.02 32.72
C THR A 273 6.81 1.74 32.73
N PHE A 274 6.02 2.74 32.38
CA PHE A 274 4.58 2.62 32.18
C PHE A 274 4.18 2.55 30.69
N ASP A 275 5.18 2.41 29.82
CA ASP A 275 5.00 2.21 28.38
C ASP A 275 4.30 0.88 28.08
N GLU A 276 3.61 0.83 26.93
CA GLU A 276 2.88 -0.37 26.51
C GLU A 276 3.80 -1.60 26.39
N VAL A 277 3.40 -2.70 27.02
CA VAL A 277 4.17 -3.95 27.02
C VAL A 277 4.11 -4.66 25.67
N SER A 278 2.90 -4.74 25.10
CA SER A 278 2.63 -5.40 23.82
C SER A 278 2.70 -4.37 22.71
N LEU A 279 3.58 -4.56 21.74
CA LEU A 279 3.93 -3.54 20.73
C LEU A 279 3.00 -3.54 19.51
N GLY A 280 2.05 -4.48 19.42
CA GLY A 280 1.17 -4.60 18.26
C GLY A 280 1.79 -5.46 17.15
N TYR A 281 1.01 -5.68 16.08
CA TYR A 281 1.49 -6.32 14.86
C TYR A 281 1.98 -5.28 13.86
N THR A 282 3.01 -5.64 13.10
CA THR A 282 3.29 -5.05 11.79
C THR A 282 2.23 -5.49 10.78
N LEU A 283 2.12 -4.79 9.65
CA LEU A 283 1.20 -5.21 8.57
C LEU A 283 1.49 -6.65 8.12
N SER A 284 2.76 -7.03 7.92
CA SER A 284 3.12 -8.40 7.55
C SER A 284 2.68 -9.45 8.57
N GLU A 285 2.81 -9.16 9.87
CA GLU A 285 2.38 -10.09 10.92
C GLU A 285 0.85 -10.19 11.01
N ALA A 286 0.14 -9.06 10.85
CA ALA A 286 -1.31 -9.03 10.84
C ALA A 286 -1.88 -9.84 9.66
N LEU A 287 -1.31 -9.69 8.46
CA LEU A 287 -1.69 -10.47 7.28
C LEU A 287 -1.44 -11.96 7.49
N ARG A 288 -0.28 -12.33 8.04
CA ARG A 288 0.05 -13.73 8.35
C ARG A 288 -0.84 -14.33 9.45
N GLU A 289 -1.32 -13.54 10.40
CA GLU A 289 -2.30 -14.00 11.40
C GLU A 289 -3.72 -14.07 10.80
N ALA A 290 -4.11 -13.15 9.92
CA ALA A 290 -5.37 -13.19 9.16
C ALA A 290 -5.45 -14.46 8.29
N GLU A 291 -4.34 -14.79 7.63
CA GLU A 291 -3.70 -16.11 7.48
C GLU A 291 -4.31 -17.36 8.14
N ARG A 292 -4.78 -17.25 9.37
CA ARG A 292 -5.19 -18.40 10.17
C ARG A 292 -6.71 -18.52 10.24
N CYS A 293 -7.44 -17.51 9.77
CA CYS A 293 -8.89 -17.55 9.69
C CYS A 293 -9.36 -18.43 8.52
N LEU A 294 -10.18 -19.42 8.84
CA LEU A 294 -10.81 -20.31 7.86
C LEU A 294 -11.94 -19.66 7.07
N GLN A 295 -12.39 -18.47 7.49
CA GLN A 295 -13.61 -17.85 7.00
C GLN A 295 -14.79 -18.85 7.14
N CYS A 296 -15.09 -19.27 8.36
CA CYS A 296 -16.06 -20.33 8.63
C CYS A 296 -17.47 -19.96 8.10
N SER A 297 -18.16 -20.90 7.44
CA SER A 297 -19.55 -20.69 7.01
C SER A 297 -20.54 -20.49 8.17
N ARG A 298 -20.19 -20.97 9.37
CA ARG A 298 -20.92 -20.74 10.62
C ARG A 298 -19.92 -20.22 11.67
N PRO A 299 -19.69 -18.91 11.74
CA PRO A 299 -18.65 -18.34 12.58
C PRO A 299 -19.11 -18.21 14.04
N THR A 300 -18.70 -19.15 14.88
CA THR A 300 -18.99 -19.12 16.33
C THR A 300 -18.23 -18.02 17.09
N CYS A 301 -17.20 -17.44 16.48
CA CYS A 301 -16.49 -16.29 17.04
C CYS A 301 -17.38 -15.04 17.17
N ILE A 302 -18.36 -14.86 16.27
CA ILE A 302 -19.32 -13.73 16.33
C ILE A 302 -20.17 -13.83 17.60
N SER A 303 -20.79 -14.99 17.85
CA SER A 303 -21.56 -15.23 19.08
C SER A 303 -20.73 -15.20 20.36
N GLY A 304 -19.40 -15.37 20.25
CA GLY A 304 -18.47 -15.22 21.38
C GLY A 304 -18.10 -13.77 21.68
N CYS A 305 -18.39 -12.85 20.76
CA CYS A 305 -18.18 -11.42 20.94
C CYS A 305 -19.44 -10.79 21.56
N PRO A 306 -19.36 -10.10 22.70
CA PRO A 306 -20.54 -9.50 23.35
C PRO A 306 -21.31 -8.49 22.48
N VAL A 307 -20.62 -7.84 21.55
CA VAL A 307 -21.19 -6.87 20.59
C VAL A 307 -21.31 -7.43 19.18
N GLU A 308 -21.11 -8.74 19.00
CA GLU A 308 -21.33 -9.45 17.73
C GLU A 308 -20.59 -8.86 16.51
N ILE A 309 -19.33 -8.40 16.67
CA ILE A 309 -18.49 -7.98 15.54
C ILE A 309 -18.47 -9.08 14.48
N ASP A 310 -18.65 -8.71 13.20
CA ASP A 310 -18.49 -9.63 12.07
C ASP A 310 -17.00 -9.92 11.83
N ILE A 311 -16.46 -10.78 12.71
CA ILE A 311 -15.04 -11.14 12.77
C ILE A 311 -14.53 -11.71 11.43
N PRO A 312 -15.21 -12.68 10.79
CA PRO A 312 -14.79 -13.14 9.48
C PRO A 312 -14.76 -12.01 8.45
N ARG A 313 -15.74 -11.09 8.45
CA ARG A 313 -15.79 -10.02 7.45
C ARG A 313 -14.64 -9.03 7.62
N PHE A 314 -14.30 -8.56 8.83
CA PHE A 314 -13.15 -7.64 8.94
C PHE A 314 -11.83 -8.35 8.62
N ILE A 315 -11.68 -9.63 9.00
CA ILE A 315 -10.48 -10.41 8.65
C ILE A 315 -10.39 -10.63 7.14
N ARG A 316 -11.54 -10.73 6.45
CA ARG A 316 -11.59 -10.84 4.99
C ARG A 316 -11.01 -9.61 4.30
N HIS A 317 -11.35 -8.42 4.78
CA HIS A 317 -10.74 -7.18 4.30
C HIS A 317 -9.23 -7.15 4.58
N LEU A 318 -8.78 -7.59 5.76
CA LEU A 318 -7.34 -7.74 6.03
C LEU A 318 -6.63 -8.67 5.06
N LEU A 319 -7.22 -9.81 4.68
CA LEU A 319 -6.60 -10.76 3.74
C LEU A 319 -6.24 -10.14 2.38
N VAL A 320 -6.96 -9.08 1.98
CA VAL A 320 -6.72 -8.34 0.73
C VAL A 320 -6.02 -6.98 0.98
N LYS A 321 -5.44 -6.79 2.17
CA LYS A 321 -4.77 -5.54 2.61
C LYS A 321 -5.68 -4.31 2.70
N ASP A 322 -6.99 -4.51 2.76
CA ASP A 322 -7.97 -3.44 2.99
C ASP A 322 -8.15 -3.19 4.50
N VAL A 323 -7.26 -2.40 5.10
CA VAL A 323 -7.30 -2.10 6.55
C VAL A 323 -8.48 -1.19 6.88
N ASP A 324 -8.82 -0.27 5.98
CA ASP A 324 -9.86 0.74 6.19
C ASP A 324 -11.25 0.13 6.09
N GLY A 325 -11.49 -0.76 5.11
CA GLY A 325 -12.69 -1.58 5.03
C GLY A 325 -12.83 -2.50 6.24
N ALA A 326 -11.73 -3.08 6.74
CA ALA A 326 -11.75 -3.86 7.97
C ALA A 326 -12.19 -3.01 9.18
N LEU A 327 -11.70 -1.78 9.30
CA LEU A 327 -12.08 -0.87 10.37
C LEU A 327 -13.55 -0.46 10.24
N GLY A 328 -14.02 -0.17 9.03
CA GLY A 328 -15.43 0.11 8.74
C GLY A 328 -16.36 -1.00 9.24
N VAL A 329 -15.99 -2.26 8.98
CA VAL A 329 -16.74 -3.42 9.46
C VAL A 329 -16.81 -3.49 10.99
N ILE A 330 -15.71 -3.20 11.70
CA ILE A 330 -15.70 -3.22 13.17
C ILE A 330 -16.57 -2.08 13.72
N ARG A 331 -16.52 -0.90 13.09
CA ARG A 331 -17.26 0.30 13.49
C ARG A 331 -18.78 0.18 13.41
N GLU A 332 -19.29 -0.77 12.62
CA GLU A 332 -20.72 -1.12 12.60
C GLU A 332 -21.22 -1.65 13.96
N ALA A 333 -20.33 -2.25 14.76
CA ALA A 333 -20.67 -2.87 16.05
C ALA A 333 -19.95 -2.23 17.26
N SER A 334 -18.78 -1.62 17.07
CA SER A 334 -17.94 -1.10 18.15
C SER A 334 -17.22 0.18 17.76
N ILE A 335 -17.32 1.20 18.59
CA ILE A 335 -16.61 2.47 18.42
C ILE A 335 -15.21 2.48 19.05
N LEU A 336 -14.78 1.41 19.70
CA LEU A 336 -13.53 1.37 20.47
C LEU A 336 -12.61 0.19 20.08
N PRO A 337 -12.33 -0.08 18.79
CA PRO A 337 -11.54 -1.23 18.37
C PRO A 337 -10.13 -1.27 18.99
N SER A 338 -9.45 -0.13 19.07
CA SER A 338 -8.12 -0.04 19.69
C SER A 338 -8.14 -0.27 21.20
N VAL A 339 -9.27 -0.06 21.87
CA VAL A 339 -9.43 -0.38 23.29
C VAL A 339 -9.77 -1.86 23.45
N CYS A 340 -10.83 -2.34 22.79
CA CYS A 340 -11.34 -3.70 22.88
C CYS A 340 -10.26 -4.74 22.51
N GLY A 341 -9.51 -4.50 21.41
CA GLY A 341 -8.42 -5.37 21.00
C GLY A 341 -7.28 -5.50 22.05
N ARG A 342 -7.16 -4.55 22.99
CA ARG A 342 -6.17 -4.57 24.08
C ARG A 342 -6.69 -5.18 25.38
N VAL A 343 -7.96 -4.97 25.70
CA VAL A 343 -8.48 -5.20 27.06
C VAL A 343 -9.53 -6.30 27.16
N CYS A 344 -10.18 -6.68 26.07
CA CYS A 344 -11.12 -7.79 26.08
C CYS A 344 -10.43 -9.08 26.57
N PRO A 345 -11.07 -9.89 27.42
CA PRO A 345 -10.56 -11.20 27.82
C PRO A 345 -10.91 -12.24 26.74
N GLN A 346 -10.21 -12.19 25.60
CA GLN A 346 -10.57 -12.98 24.41
C GLN A 346 -10.58 -14.50 24.67
N GLU A 347 -9.78 -14.97 25.63
CA GLU A 347 -9.72 -16.34 26.12
C GLU A 347 -11.02 -16.85 26.74
N THR A 348 -11.95 -15.93 27.07
CA THR A 348 -13.32 -16.23 27.53
C THR A 348 -14.41 -15.72 26.60
N GLN A 349 -14.03 -15.15 25.44
CA GLN A 349 -14.93 -14.50 24.48
C GLN A 349 -14.72 -15.06 23.06
N CYS A 350 -14.53 -14.20 22.06
CA CYS A 350 -14.46 -14.55 20.64
C CYS A 350 -13.41 -15.63 20.32
N GLU A 351 -12.21 -15.56 20.92
CA GLU A 351 -11.13 -16.51 20.67
C GLU A 351 -11.42 -17.88 21.30
N SER A 352 -12.08 -17.91 22.46
CA SER A 352 -12.56 -19.15 23.10
C SER A 352 -13.54 -19.93 22.23
N GLN A 353 -14.29 -19.23 21.38
CA GLN A 353 -15.29 -19.81 20.48
C GLN A 353 -14.73 -20.08 19.08
N CYS A 354 -13.47 -19.77 18.80
CA CYS A 354 -12.89 -19.95 17.47
C CYS A 354 -12.87 -21.43 17.07
N VAL A 355 -13.35 -21.77 15.87
CA VAL A 355 -13.48 -23.18 15.42
C VAL A 355 -12.14 -23.93 15.40
N ILE A 356 -11.03 -23.24 15.08
CA ILE A 356 -9.70 -23.87 15.01
C ILE A 356 -9.08 -24.15 16.40
N SER A 357 -9.60 -23.53 17.47
CA SER A 357 -9.09 -23.69 18.85
C SER A 357 -9.13 -25.14 19.35
N LYS A 358 -9.98 -25.98 18.74
CA LYS A 358 -10.11 -27.41 19.06
C LYS A 358 -8.87 -28.24 18.72
N ARG A 359 -7.98 -27.73 17.85
CA ARG A 359 -6.80 -28.45 17.37
C ARG A 359 -5.51 -27.64 17.41
N MET A 360 -5.61 -26.32 17.44
CA MET A 360 -4.51 -25.35 17.27
C MET A 360 -4.79 -24.15 18.16
N GLU A 361 -3.85 -23.21 18.28
CA GLU A 361 -4.17 -21.93 18.93
C GLU A 361 -5.26 -21.20 18.13
N PRO A 362 -6.20 -20.48 18.77
CA PRO A 362 -7.22 -19.70 18.06
C PRO A 362 -6.57 -18.63 17.18
N VAL A 363 -7.36 -18.11 16.23
CA VAL A 363 -7.00 -16.88 15.52
C VAL A 363 -6.92 -15.77 16.57
N ALA A 364 -5.86 -14.97 16.57
CA ALA A 364 -5.67 -13.90 17.52
C ALA A 364 -6.51 -12.67 17.15
N ILE A 365 -7.83 -12.81 17.26
CA ILE A 365 -8.85 -11.84 16.87
C ILE A 365 -8.61 -10.50 17.55
N GLY A 366 -8.31 -10.49 18.86
CA GLY A 366 -8.07 -9.23 19.59
C GLY A 366 -6.84 -8.49 19.08
N ARG A 367 -5.80 -9.22 18.65
CA ARG A 367 -4.59 -8.62 18.07
C ARG A 367 -4.84 -8.03 16.68
N LEU A 368 -5.68 -8.70 15.88
CA LEU A 368 -6.10 -8.19 14.57
C LEU A 368 -7.03 -6.98 14.70
N GLU A 369 -7.99 -7.02 15.63
CA GLU A 369 -8.87 -5.87 15.96
C GLU A 369 -8.04 -4.67 16.41
N ARG A 370 -7.06 -4.89 17.30
CA ARG A 370 -6.11 -3.86 17.71
C ARG A 370 -5.35 -3.29 16.51
N PHE A 371 -4.79 -4.15 15.66
CA PHE A 371 -4.03 -3.72 14.49
C PHE A 371 -4.88 -2.83 13.58
N VAL A 372 -6.10 -3.26 13.28
CA VAL A 372 -7.06 -2.51 12.46
C VAL A 372 -7.43 -1.18 13.10
N GLY A 373 -7.74 -1.15 14.40
CA GLY A 373 -8.06 0.10 15.10
C GLY A 373 -6.87 1.07 15.20
N ASP A 374 -5.65 0.55 15.26
CA ASP A 374 -4.44 1.37 15.39
C ASP A 374 -3.99 1.97 14.03
N HIS A 375 -4.25 1.29 12.91
CA HIS A 375 -3.70 1.66 11.59
C HIS A 375 -4.76 2.05 10.55
N GLY A 376 -6.02 1.67 10.75
CA GLY A 376 -7.09 1.99 9.82
C GLY A 376 -7.49 3.47 9.90
N HIS A 377 -7.81 4.02 8.75
CA HIS A 377 -8.37 5.35 8.59
C HIS A 377 -9.76 5.20 7.99
N VAL A 378 -10.75 5.86 8.56
CA VAL A 378 -12.07 5.94 7.94
C VAL A 378 -12.45 7.41 7.97
N GLU A 379 -12.92 7.88 6.82
CA GLU A 379 -13.48 9.22 6.70
C GLU A 379 -14.47 9.51 7.84
N PRO A 380 -14.55 10.77 8.31
CA PRO A 380 -15.52 11.17 9.31
C PRO A 380 -16.91 10.72 8.89
N GLU A 381 -17.57 9.95 9.75
CA GLU A 381 -18.88 9.41 9.44
C GLU A 381 -19.89 10.54 9.20
N LYS A 382 -20.74 10.38 8.18
CA LYS A 382 -21.83 11.32 7.94
C LYS A 382 -22.86 11.18 9.06
N VAL A 383 -22.95 12.21 9.90
CA VAL A 383 -23.98 12.33 10.93
C VAL A 383 -25.35 12.56 10.26
N ALA A 384 -26.38 11.90 10.76
CA ALA A 384 -27.75 12.13 10.29
C ALA A 384 -28.19 13.58 10.53
N ALA A 385 -29.14 14.06 9.73
CA ALA A 385 -29.71 15.39 9.94
C ALA A 385 -30.25 15.52 11.37
N SER A 386 -30.06 16.70 11.98
CA SER A 386 -30.52 16.94 13.35
C SER A 386 -32.00 16.65 13.49
N ILE A 387 -32.36 15.86 14.50
CA ILE A 387 -33.76 15.55 14.82
C ILE A 387 -34.36 16.52 15.86
N GLY A 388 -33.61 17.56 16.24
CA GLY A 388 -34.05 18.57 17.21
C GLY A 388 -34.20 18.04 18.65
N LYS A 389 -33.61 16.88 18.97
CA LYS A 389 -33.64 16.25 20.29
C LYS A 389 -32.30 16.39 20.99
N ARG A 390 -32.34 16.54 22.32
CA ARG A 390 -31.17 16.73 23.18
C ARG A 390 -31.10 15.66 24.25
N VAL A 391 -29.96 15.00 24.39
CA VAL A 391 -29.76 13.95 25.40
C VAL A 391 -28.55 14.25 26.28
N ALA A 392 -28.75 14.13 27.60
CA ALA A 392 -27.68 14.19 28.58
C ALA A 392 -27.16 12.78 28.91
N ILE A 393 -25.86 12.59 28.90
CA ILE A 393 -25.21 11.35 29.31
C ILE A 393 -24.42 11.63 30.59
N VAL A 394 -24.67 10.86 31.65
CA VAL A 394 -23.99 11.04 32.94
C VAL A 394 -22.92 9.95 33.09
N GLY A 395 -21.66 10.36 33.02
CA GLY A 395 -20.47 9.49 33.05
C GLY A 395 -19.86 9.27 31.66
N SER A 396 -18.55 9.44 31.56
CA SER A 396 -17.77 9.30 30.32
C SER A 396 -17.00 7.97 30.21
N GLY A 397 -17.46 6.93 30.91
CA GLY A 397 -16.92 5.58 30.75
C GLY A 397 -17.35 4.94 29.42
N PRO A 398 -16.90 3.71 29.12
CA PRO A 398 -17.18 3.03 27.84
C PRO A 398 -18.65 3.04 27.44
N ALA A 399 -19.57 2.80 28.40
CA ALA A 399 -21.00 2.82 28.15
C ALA A 399 -21.52 4.21 27.73
N GLY A 400 -21.05 5.27 28.39
CA GLY A 400 -21.42 6.66 28.07
C GLY A 400 -20.85 7.09 26.72
N LEU A 401 -19.60 6.74 26.42
CA LEU A 401 -18.96 7.03 25.13
C LEU A 401 -19.65 6.32 23.97
N ALA A 402 -19.97 5.03 24.11
CA ALA A 402 -20.70 4.28 23.08
C ALA A 402 -22.12 4.85 22.85
N CYS A 403 -22.86 5.11 23.94
CA CYS A 403 -24.18 5.73 23.84
C CYS A 403 -24.11 7.12 23.18
N ALA A 404 -23.07 7.92 23.48
CA ALA A 404 -22.86 9.22 22.88
C ALA A 404 -22.65 9.13 21.37
N ALA A 405 -21.83 8.18 20.92
CA ALA A 405 -21.55 7.96 19.50
C ALA A 405 -22.83 7.65 18.72
N ASP A 406 -23.61 6.67 19.19
CA ASP A 406 -24.79 6.19 18.47
C ASP A 406 -25.89 7.27 18.43
N LEU A 407 -26.08 8.01 19.53
CA LEU A 407 -27.02 9.12 19.55
C LEU A 407 -26.57 10.28 18.66
N ALA A 408 -25.29 10.64 18.68
CA ALA A 408 -24.75 11.68 17.81
C ALA A 408 -24.94 11.31 16.34
N ARG A 409 -24.59 10.07 15.94
CA ARG A 409 -24.82 9.52 14.59
C ARG A 409 -26.29 9.61 14.16
N ALA A 410 -27.22 9.41 15.09
CA ALA A 410 -28.66 9.52 14.85
C ALA A 410 -29.19 10.97 14.79
N GLY A 411 -28.32 12.00 14.84
CA GLY A 411 -28.70 13.40 14.73
C GLY A 411 -29.19 14.03 16.05
N VAL A 412 -28.87 13.43 17.19
CA VAL A 412 -29.19 13.95 18.53
C VAL A 412 -28.09 14.90 19.01
N ASP A 413 -28.45 16.04 19.62
CA ASP A 413 -27.49 16.91 20.30
C ASP A 413 -27.15 16.31 21.68
N VAL A 414 -25.96 15.71 21.77
CA VAL A 414 -25.50 14.96 22.93
C VAL A 414 -24.56 15.81 23.79
N THR A 415 -24.82 15.83 25.10
CA THR A 415 -23.87 16.38 26.09
C THR A 415 -23.55 15.33 27.15
N VAL A 416 -22.28 14.97 27.27
CA VAL A 416 -21.74 14.08 28.30
C VAL A 416 -21.29 14.92 29.50
N PHE A 417 -21.72 14.54 30.69
CA PHE A 417 -21.33 15.14 31.97
C PHE A 417 -20.44 14.16 32.72
N GLU A 418 -19.19 14.56 32.98
CA GLU A 418 -18.20 13.76 33.68
C GLU A 418 -17.86 14.40 35.03
N ALA A 419 -17.76 13.57 36.07
CA ALA A 419 -17.48 14.01 37.43
C ALA A 419 -16.00 14.41 37.59
N LEU A 420 -15.09 13.71 36.93
CA LEU A 420 -13.65 13.98 36.96
C LEU A 420 -13.26 15.10 35.98
N HIS A 421 -12.03 15.59 36.12
CA HIS A 421 -11.41 16.60 35.24
C HIS A 421 -11.00 16.03 33.87
N VAL A 422 -11.32 14.75 33.59
CA VAL A 422 -10.91 14.07 32.36
C VAL A 422 -11.87 12.93 32.01
N ALA A 423 -12.11 12.74 30.71
CA ALA A 423 -13.03 11.73 30.19
C ALA A 423 -12.41 10.33 30.09
N GLY A 424 -13.24 9.29 30.04
CA GLY A 424 -12.84 7.91 29.73
C GLY A 424 -13.14 6.88 30.83
N GLY A 425 -13.57 7.32 32.02
CA GLY A 425 -13.90 6.42 33.12
C GLY A 425 -12.76 5.46 33.49
N VAL A 426 -13.10 4.19 33.71
CA VAL A 426 -12.15 3.11 34.04
C VAL A 426 -11.02 2.98 33.01
N LEU A 427 -11.26 3.32 31.73
CA LEU A 427 -10.21 3.29 30.71
C LEU A 427 -9.04 4.20 31.10
N ARG A 428 -9.33 5.35 31.71
CA ARG A 428 -8.33 6.37 32.06
C ARG A 428 -7.83 6.26 33.49
N TYR A 429 -8.69 6.08 34.49
CA TYR A 429 -8.25 6.05 35.89
C TYR A 429 -7.99 4.65 36.44
N GLY A 430 -8.50 3.60 35.80
CA GLY A 430 -8.38 2.22 36.26
C GLY A 430 -7.30 1.45 35.52
N ILE A 431 -7.45 1.31 34.21
CA ILE A 431 -6.52 0.52 33.39
C ILE A 431 -5.18 1.25 33.29
N PRO A 432 -4.05 0.61 33.65
CA PRO A 432 -2.74 1.25 33.54
C PRO A 432 -2.28 1.46 32.09
N SER A 433 -1.46 2.48 31.86
CA SER A 433 -0.97 2.84 30.51
C SER A 433 -0.11 1.77 29.84
N PHE A 434 0.54 0.90 30.62
CA PHE A 434 1.32 -0.22 30.07
C PHE A 434 0.44 -1.27 29.37
N ARG A 435 -0.89 -1.20 29.58
CA ARG A 435 -1.90 -2.04 28.92
C ARG A 435 -2.80 -1.24 27.98
N LEU A 436 -3.17 -0.01 28.35
CA LEU A 436 -4.00 0.87 27.53
C LEU A 436 -3.41 2.29 27.52
N PRO A 437 -2.64 2.67 26.49
CA PRO A 437 -2.02 3.98 26.40
C PRO A 437 -3.04 5.12 26.44
N ARG A 438 -2.64 6.24 27.05
CA ARG A 438 -3.53 7.41 27.26
C ARG A 438 -3.89 8.09 25.94
N GLU A 439 -2.94 8.18 25.02
CA GLU A 439 -3.12 8.70 23.66
C GLU A 439 -4.19 7.94 22.86
N ILE A 440 -4.34 6.63 23.07
CA ILE A 440 -5.41 5.85 22.42
C ILE A 440 -6.77 6.30 22.93
N ILE A 441 -6.91 6.50 24.25
CA ILE A 441 -8.16 6.98 24.85
C ILE A 441 -8.48 8.38 24.35
N ASP A 442 -7.47 9.24 24.27
CA ASP A 442 -7.63 10.63 23.81
C ASP A 442 -8.11 10.66 22.35
N ARG A 443 -7.51 9.84 21.48
CA ARG A 443 -7.94 9.68 20.09
C ARG A 443 -9.40 9.23 19.96
N GLU A 444 -9.85 8.27 20.76
CA GLU A 444 -11.26 7.82 20.74
C GLU A 444 -12.21 8.91 21.23
N VAL A 445 -11.81 9.68 22.25
CA VAL A 445 -12.60 10.82 22.77
C VAL A 445 -12.66 11.94 21.73
N ASP A 446 -11.54 12.27 21.09
CA ASP A 446 -11.46 13.28 20.03
C ASP A 446 -12.35 12.93 18.84
N GLY A 447 -12.46 11.64 18.49
CA GLY A 447 -13.40 11.15 17.49
C GLY A 447 -14.85 11.50 17.83
N LEU A 448 -15.26 11.41 19.10
CA LEU A 448 -16.61 11.81 19.53
C LEU A 448 -16.81 13.32 19.47
N LEU A 449 -15.79 14.09 19.86
CA LEU A 449 -15.83 15.55 19.74
C LEU A 449 -15.99 15.98 18.28
N ALA A 450 -15.30 15.30 17.35
CA ALA A 450 -15.42 15.52 15.92
C ALA A 450 -16.82 15.16 15.38
N LEU A 451 -17.53 14.19 15.99
CA LEU A 451 -18.94 13.90 15.71
C LEU A 451 -19.91 14.95 16.28
N GLY A 452 -19.41 15.96 17.01
CA GLY A 452 -20.22 17.04 17.60
C GLY A 452 -20.72 16.75 19.02
N VAL A 453 -20.26 15.67 19.66
CA VAL A 453 -20.54 15.40 21.08
C VAL A 453 -19.87 16.46 21.95
N LYS A 454 -20.60 17.01 22.92
CA LYS A 454 -20.05 17.92 23.93
C LYS A 454 -19.70 17.13 25.18
N ILE A 455 -18.54 17.40 25.79
CA ILE A 455 -18.14 16.80 27.06
C ILE A 455 -17.86 17.91 28.07
N GLU A 456 -18.62 17.91 29.18
CA GLU A 456 -18.42 18.80 30.32
C GLU A 456 -17.84 18.02 31.51
N THR A 457 -16.57 18.27 31.81
CA THR A 457 -15.87 17.72 32.98
C THR A 457 -16.19 18.49 34.27
N ASP A 458 -15.77 17.94 35.40
CA ASP A 458 -15.96 18.52 36.73
C ASP A 458 -17.43 18.76 37.11
N LYS A 459 -18.34 17.96 36.55
CA LYS A 459 -19.78 17.99 36.77
C LYS A 459 -20.23 16.76 37.54
N VAL A 460 -20.24 16.87 38.87
CA VAL A 460 -20.81 15.83 39.73
C VAL A 460 -22.34 15.93 39.71
N VAL A 461 -23.00 15.15 38.85
CA VAL A 461 -24.47 15.06 38.81
C VAL A 461 -24.98 14.48 40.13
N GLY A 462 -26.02 15.11 40.70
CA GLY A 462 -26.50 14.91 42.06
C GLY A 462 -25.92 15.89 43.09
N ARG A 463 -24.86 16.64 42.75
CA ARG A 463 -24.32 17.75 43.56
C ARG A 463 -24.38 19.08 42.83
N THR A 464 -23.88 19.12 41.59
CA THR A 464 -23.85 20.33 40.74
C THR A 464 -25.25 20.67 40.23
N PHE A 465 -25.99 19.64 39.82
CA PHE A 465 -27.39 19.67 39.43
C PHE A 465 -27.94 18.24 39.48
N THR A 466 -29.25 18.10 39.67
CA THR A 466 -29.94 16.81 39.71
C THR A 466 -30.31 16.32 38.30
N VAL A 467 -30.72 15.05 38.19
CA VAL A 467 -31.31 14.52 36.95
C VAL A 467 -32.58 15.30 36.57
N GLN A 468 -33.37 15.72 37.56
CA GLN A 468 -34.56 16.55 37.34
C GLN A 468 -34.19 17.92 36.76
N ASP A 469 -33.14 18.56 37.26
CA ASP A 469 -32.64 19.83 36.71
C ASP A 469 -32.19 19.69 35.24
N LEU A 470 -31.56 18.56 34.87
CA LEU A 470 -31.17 18.28 33.49
C LEU A 470 -32.40 18.27 32.56
N MET A 471 -33.46 17.59 32.96
CA MET A 471 -34.68 17.50 32.16
C MET A 471 -35.47 18.81 32.14
N GLU A 472 -35.77 19.38 33.31
CA GLU A 472 -36.73 20.48 33.45
C GLU A 472 -36.11 21.86 33.18
N ARG A 473 -34.87 22.09 33.62
CA ARG A 473 -34.24 23.43 33.55
C ARG A 473 -33.25 23.57 32.41
N ARG A 474 -32.52 22.50 32.07
CA ARG A 474 -31.55 22.49 30.96
C ARG A 474 -32.13 21.98 29.64
N GLY A 475 -33.38 21.49 29.66
CA GLY A 475 -34.14 21.15 28.46
C GLY A 475 -33.60 19.96 27.70
N PHE A 476 -33.10 18.94 28.40
CA PHE A 476 -32.77 17.65 27.80
C PHE A 476 -34.04 16.77 27.72
N ASP A 477 -34.27 16.14 26.57
CA ASP A 477 -35.41 15.25 26.33
C ASP A 477 -35.25 13.90 27.06
N ALA A 478 -34.01 13.45 27.25
CA ALA A 478 -33.70 12.21 27.97
C ALA A 478 -32.34 12.28 28.68
N VAL A 479 -32.15 11.37 29.65
CA VAL A 479 -30.90 11.22 30.41
C VAL A 479 -30.48 9.75 30.43
N PHE A 480 -29.25 9.46 30.02
CA PHE A 480 -28.62 8.15 30.17
C PHE A 480 -27.67 8.15 31.37
N LEU A 481 -27.73 7.13 32.22
CA LEU A 481 -26.88 7.00 33.41
C LEU A 481 -25.81 5.91 33.20
N GLY A 482 -24.59 6.34 32.90
CA GLY A 482 -23.41 5.51 32.68
C GLY A 482 -22.33 5.67 33.76
N VAL A 483 -22.74 5.82 35.03
CA VAL A 483 -21.86 6.21 36.15
C VAL A 483 -20.91 5.11 36.62
N GLY A 484 -21.09 3.87 36.17
CA GLY A 484 -20.29 2.72 36.59
C GLY A 484 -20.46 2.35 38.07
N ALA A 485 -19.53 1.52 38.57
CA ALA A 485 -19.50 1.04 39.95
C ALA A 485 -18.17 1.43 40.61
N GLY A 486 -17.98 2.72 40.87
CA GLY A 486 -16.71 3.28 41.37
C GLY A 486 -16.53 3.28 42.88
N ALA A 487 -17.56 2.93 43.67
CA ALA A 487 -17.45 2.89 45.13
C ALA A 487 -16.70 1.62 45.59
N PRO A 488 -15.64 1.73 46.42
CA PRO A 488 -14.92 0.58 46.91
C PRO A 488 -15.72 -0.19 47.98
N SER A 489 -15.41 -1.48 48.11
CA SER A 489 -15.92 -2.34 49.18
C SER A 489 -14.81 -2.62 50.19
N PHE A 490 -15.10 -2.39 51.47
CA PHE A 490 -14.17 -2.65 52.57
C PHE A 490 -14.42 -4.02 53.19
N LEU A 491 -13.35 -4.67 53.68
CA LEU A 491 -13.43 -6.03 54.22
C LEU A 491 -14.02 -6.08 55.64
N GLY A 492 -14.04 -4.96 56.37
CA GLY A 492 -14.52 -4.86 57.74
C GLY A 492 -13.58 -5.49 58.77
N ILE A 493 -12.29 -5.66 58.44
CA ILE A 493 -11.33 -6.35 59.30
C ILE A 493 -10.45 -5.38 60.10
N PRO A 494 -10.00 -5.77 61.32
CA PRO A 494 -9.09 -4.94 62.10
C PRO A 494 -7.83 -4.57 61.31
N GLY A 495 -7.51 -3.27 61.28
CA GLY A 495 -6.32 -2.75 60.59
C GLY A 495 -6.56 -2.28 59.14
N GLU A 496 -7.76 -2.37 58.59
CA GLU A 496 -8.06 -1.93 57.21
C GLU A 496 -7.87 -0.42 56.98
N ASN A 497 -7.88 0.40 58.04
CA ASN A 497 -7.61 1.84 57.98
C ASN A 497 -6.16 2.20 58.40
N ALA A 498 -5.24 1.23 58.46
CA ALA A 498 -3.85 1.49 58.83
C ALA A 498 -3.11 2.25 57.71
N GLY A 499 -2.14 3.10 58.08
CA GLY A 499 -1.54 4.08 57.16
C GLY A 499 -0.77 3.54 55.93
N ARG A 500 -0.62 2.23 55.76
CA ARG A 500 -0.03 1.60 54.55
C ARG A 500 -1.03 0.70 53.79
N VAL A 501 -2.30 0.75 54.16
CA VAL A 501 -3.38 0.04 53.46
C VAL A 501 -3.99 1.02 52.46
N VAL A 502 -4.04 0.59 51.19
CA VAL A 502 -4.75 1.29 50.12
C VAL A 502 -5.92 0.39 49.72
N SER A 503 -7.12 0.90 49.93
CA SER A 503 -8.41 0.23 49.73
C SER A 503 -9.14 0.76 48.51
#